data_AF-A0ABD3KA27-F1
#
_entry.id   AF-A0ABD3KA27-F1
#
_cell.length_a   1.000
_cell.length_b   1.000
_cell.length_c   1.000
_cell.angle_alpha   90.00
_cell.angle_beta   90.00
_cell.angle_gamma   90.00
#
_symmetry.space_group_name_H-M   'P 1'
#
loop_
_entity.id
_entity.type
_entity.pdbx_description
1 polymer ?
#
loop_
_entity_poly.entity_id
_entity_poly.type
_entity_poly.pdbx_seq_one_letter_code
_entity_poly.pdbx_strand_id
1 'polypeptide(L)'
;MATFQRIIAILTRLLCICNTARGLTNTTVMYSNVQMYVPSTEYGYLVVETLGDLVQETPMWAYGYYNQRPGSEQTVYGHGVCRRKLSQPNCYNCTHLALQTITRQCPNAVGARVQLVACRMSFDYHGAMKNDLKKAYDGLDKDFIRKTLVACKFPGIWIETDHEMHIRFVHYKGQCRRMS
;
A
#
# COMPACT_ATOMS: atom_id res chain seq x y z
N MET A 1 -18.63 -48.46 -10.82
CA MET A 1 -18.21 -47.76 -9.58
C MET A 1 -16.78 -47.19 -9.64
N ALA A 2 -15.81 -47.89 -10.24
CA ALA A 2 -14.42 -47.40 -10.31
C ALA A 2 -14.16 -46.20 -11.25
N THR A 3 -14.99 -45.99 -12.27
CA THR A 3 -14.85 -44.88 -13.24
C THR A 3 -15.27 -43.53 -12.67
N PHE A 4 -16.30 -43.51 -11.82
CA PHE A 4 -16.81 -42.30 -11.16
C PHE A 4 -15.80 -41.72 -10.17
N GLN A 5 -15.12 -42.59 -9.41
CA GLN A 5 -14.04 -42.23 -8.48
C GLN A 5 -12.86 -41.55 -9.21
N ARG A 6 -12.52 -42.02 -10.41
CA ARG A 6 -11.45 -41.42 -11.24
C ARG A 6 -11.83 -40.03 -11.77
N ILE A 7 -13.08 -39.84 -12.17
CA ILE A 7 -13.57 -38.53 -12.64
C ILE A 7 -13.58 -37.50 -11.50
N ILE A 8 -14.01 -37.89 -10.29
CA ILE A 8 -13.94 -37.01 -9.11
C ILE A 8 -12.49 -36.62 -8.77
N ALA A 9 -11.56 -37.57 -8.86
CA ALA A 9 -10.13 -37.31 -8.62
C ALA A 9 -9.53 -36.34 -9.66
N ILE A 10 -9.96 -36.42 -10.93
CA ILE A 10 -9.50 -35.52 -11.99
C ILE A 10 -10.11 -34.12 -11.81
N LEU A 11 -11.40 -34.03 -11.50
CA LEU A 11 -12.07 -32.75 -11.27
C LEU A 11 -11.52 -32.03 -10.02
N THR A 12 -11.25 -32.76 -8.93
CA THR A 12 -10.61 -32.19 -7.72
C THR A 12 -9.18 -31.71 -7.99
N ARG A 13 -8.41 -32.41 -8.84
CA ARG A 13 -7.09 -31.97 -9.30
C ARG A 13 -7.18 -30.71 -10.17
N LEU A 14 -8.15 -30.62 -11.08
CA LEU A 14 -8.39 -29.42 -11.91
C LEU A 14 -8.86 -28.21 -11.10
N LEU A 15 -9.72 -28.41 -10.10
CA LEU A 15 -10.16 -27.36 -9.16
C LEU A 15 -9.05 -26.84 -8.24
N CYS A 16 -8.01 -27.64 -7.97
CA CYS A 16 -6.84 -27.20 -7.17
C CYS A 16 -5.88 -26.29 -7.95
N ILE A 17 -5.93 -26.25 -9.28
CA ILE A 17 -4.97 -25.48 -10.09
C ILE A 17 -5.34 -23.97 -10.14
N CYS A 18 -6.58 -23.58 -9.83
CA CYS A 18 -7.05 -22.21 -10.07
C CYS A 18 -6.93 -21.23 -8.87
N ASN A 19 -6.50 -21.66 -7.67
CA ASN A 19 -6.61 -20.82 -6.47
C ASN A 19 -5.31 -20.28 -5.86
N THR A 20 -4.14 -20.57 -6.44
CA THR A 20 -2.91 -19.93 -5.99
C THR A 20 -2.23 -19.19 -7.12
N ALA A 21 -2.75 -18.01 -7.47
CA ALA A 21 -1.91 -16.98 -8.05
C ALA A 21 -0.86 -16.58 -7.00
N ARG A 22 0.21 -17.38 -6.87
CA ARG A 22 1.30 -17.13 -5.94
C ARG A 22 1.79 -15.70 -6.16
N GLY A 23 1.86 -14.89 -5.10
CA GLY A 23 2.56 -13.62 -5.15
C GLY A 23 3.99 -13.90 -5.63
N LEU A 24 4.30 -13.53 -6.86
CA LEU A 24 5.62 -13.81 -7.44
C LEU A 24 6.66 -12.99 -6.67
N THR A 25 7.53 -13.70 -5.96
CA THR A 25 8.53 -13.18 -5.01
C THR A 25 9.79 -12.64 -5.67
N ASN A 26 9.95 -12.82 -6.98
CA ASN A 26 11.16 -12.40 -7.67
C ASN A 26 11.23 -10.88 -7.71
N THR A 27 12.29 -10.32 -7.12
CA THR A 27 12.62 -8.91 -7.23
C THR A 27 13.13 -8.63 -8.64
N THR A 28 12.49 -7.69 -9.32
CA THR A 28 12.85 -7.28 -10.68
C THR A 28 13.78 -6.08 -10.68
N VAL A 29 13.51 -5.10 -9.80
CA VAL A 29 14.31 -3.86 -9.69
C VAL A 29 14.31 -3.37 -8.25
N MET A 30 15.44 -2.86 -7.79
CA MET A 30 15.59 -2.25 -6.47
C MET A 30 16.40 -0.97 -6.55
N TYR A 31 15.96 0.04 -5.81
CA TYR A 31 16.64 1.33 -5.65
C TYR A 31 16.68 1.71 -4.17
N SER A 32 17.83 2.19 -3.72
CA SER A 32 18.05 2.74 -2.38
C SER A 32 18.70 4.09 -2.48
N ASN A 33 18.32 5.01 -1.60
CA ASN A 33 19.16 6.17 -1.32
C ASN A 33 20.44 5.72 -0.59
N VAL A 34 21.55 6.43 -0.86
CA VAL A 34 22.84 6.20 -0.21
C VAL A 34 22.84 6.76 1.22
N GLN A 35 22.08 7.83 1.44
CA GLN A 35 21.90 8.41 2.77
C GLN A 35 21.09 7.48 3.67
N MET A 36 21.52 7.37 4.92
CA MET A 36 20.87 6.54 5.94
C MET A 36 20.30 7.42 7.06
N TYR A 37 19.15 7.00 7.60
CA TYR A 37 18.59 7.55 8.83
C TYR A 37 19.07 6.75 10.05
N VAL A 38 18.95 7.35 11.24
CA VAL A 38 19.21 6.66 12.50
C VAL A 38 17.90 6.04 13.01
N PRO A 39 17.81 4.72 13.28
CA PRO A 39 16.52 4.06 13.59
C PRO A 39 15.79 4.56 14.84
N SER A 40 16.52 5.10 15.81
CA SER A 40 15.95 5.60 17.07
C SER A 40 15.34 7.01 16.95
N THR A 41 15.41 7.63 15.77
CA THR A 41 14.83 8.97 15.55
C THR A 41 13.34 8.88 15.21
N GLU A 42 12.65 10.01 15.32
CA GLU A 42 11.27 10.15 14.87
C GLU A 42 11.09 9.63 13.43
N TYR A 43 11.99 10.01 12.53
CA TYR A 43 11.97 9.57 11.14
C TYR A 43 11.98 8.04 11.01
N GLY A 44 12.81 7.34 11.78
CA GLY A 44 12.86 5.88 11.78
C GLY A 44 11.53 5.25 12.19
N TYR A 45 10.86 5.78 13.19
CA TYR A 45 9.52 5.33 13.58
C TYR A 45 8.48 5.59 12.49
N LEU A 46 8.47 6.79 11.89
CA LEU A 46 7.55 7.15 10.81
C LEU A 46 7.71 6.25 9.58
N VAL A 47 8.94 5.84 9.25
CA VAL A 47 9.21 4.88 8.17
C VAL A 47 8.59 3.52 8.48
N VAL A 48 8.77 2.99 9.69
CA VAL A 48 8.22 1.68 10.08
C VAL A 48 6.69 1.69 10.04
N GLU A 49 6.06 2.72 10.59
CA GLU A 49 4.60 2.85 10.53
C GLU A 49 4.10 2.99 9.09
N THR A 50 4.74 3.85 8.29
CA THR A 50 4.36 4.06 6.89
C THR A 50 4.40 2.75 6.12
N LEU A 51 5.50 2.00 6.24
CA LEU A 51 5.67 0.71 5.56
C LEU A 51 4.66 -0.34 6.05
N GLY A 52 4.34 -0.36 7.34
CA GLY A 52 3.30 -1.21 7.91
C GLY A 52 1.93 -0.93 7.29
N ASP A 53 1.54 0.33 7.18
CA ASP A 53 0.29 0.73 6.53
C ASP A 53 0.28 0.33 5.05
N LEU A 54 1.39 0.50 4.33
CA LEU A 54 1.44 0.08 2.91
C LEU A 54 1.15 -1.41 2.74
N VAL A 55 1.59 -2.25 3.67
CA VAL A 55 1.30 -3.68 3.64
C VAL A 55 -0.20 -3.94 3.87
N GLN A 56 -0.79 -3.30 4.88
CA GLN A 56 -2.17 -3.52 5.31
C GLN A 56 -3.22 -2.92 4.35
N GLU A 57 -2.95 -1.73 3.82
CA GLU A 57 -3.94 -0.92 3.12
C GLU A 57 -3.91 -1.12 1.59
N THR A 58 -2.75 -1.40 0.99
CA THR A 58 -2.66 -1.58 -0.49
C THR A 58 -3.69 -2.58 -1.06
N PRO A 59 -3.94 -3.76 -0.43
CA PRO A 59 -4.97 -4.69 -0.92
C PRO A 59 -6.40 -4.14 -0.84
N MET A 60 -6.66 -3.24 0.12
CA MET A 60 -7.99 -2.71 0.42
C MET A 60 -8.35 -1.52 -0.48
N TRP A 61 -7.35 -0.72 -0.86
CA TRP A 61 -7.51 0.50 -1.66
C TRP A 61 -7.33 0.24 -3.15
N ALA A 62 -8.13 -0.66 -3.72
CA ALA A 62 -8.11 -0.98 -5.15
C ALA A 62 -6.71 -1.32 -5.71
N TYR A 63 -5.89 -2.01 -4.90
CA TYR A 63 -4.51 -2.42 -5.24
C TYR A 63 -3.50 -1.27 -5.35
N GLY A 64 -3.81 -0.08 -4.83
CA GLY A 64 -2.90 1.08 -4.84
C GLY A 64 -3.16 2.01 -3.66
N TYR A 65 -2.17 2.20 -2.79
CA TYR A 65 -2.32 3.01 -1.58
C TYR A 65 -1.14 3.95 -1.38
N TYR A 66 -1.46 5.24 -1.21
CA TYR A 66 -0.50 6.26 -0.82
C TYR A 66 -0.65 6.58 0.65
N ASN A 67 0.48 6.83 1.31
CA ASN A 67 0.54 7.24 2.69
C ASN A 67 1.45 8.46 2.85
N GLN A 68 1.15 9.30 3.83
CA GLN A 68 2.05 10.35 4.26
C GLN A 68 2.02 10.48 5.78
N ARG A 69 3.19 10.56 6.39
CA ARG A 69 3.33 10.76 7.82
C ARG A 69 4.21 11.99 8.07
N PRO A 70 3.60 13.14 8.41
CA PRO A 70 4.34 14.35 8.76
C PRO A 70 5.10 14.13 10.06
N GLY A 71 6.41 14.34 10.04
CA GLY A 71 7.24 14.46 11.24
C GLY A 71 7.62 15.92 11.51
N SER A 72 8.31 16.14 12.63
CA SER A 72 8.77 17.48 13.02
C SER A 72 9.70 18.15 12.00
N GLU A 73 10.65 17.40 11.45
CA GLU A 73 11.61 17.90 10.45
C GLU A 73 11.31 17.42 9.04
N GLN A 74 10.86 16.17 8.90
CA GLN A 74 10.71 15.50 7.61
C GLN A 74 9.38 14.74 7.55
N THR A 75 8.71 14.81 6.40
CA THR A 75 7.53 14.01 6.11
C THR A 75 7.93 12.75 5.35
N VAL A 76 7.48 11.59 5.81
CA VAL A 76 7.66 10.33 5.09
C VAL A 76 6.49 10.15 4.13
N TYR A 77 6.80 9.89 2.86
CA TYR A 77 5.82 9.50 1.85
C TYR A 77 5.97 8.02 1.53
N GLY A 78 4.85 7.31 1.46
CA GLY A 78 4.77 5.89 1.15
C GLY A 78 3.84 5.63 -0.04
N HIS A 79 4.15 4.64 -0.86
CA HIS A 79 3.25 4.17 -1.91
C HIS A 79 3.44 2.68 -2.19
N GLY A 80 2.34 1.93 -2.10
CA GLY A 80 2.26 0.52 -2.44
C GLY A 80 1.31 0.31 -3.61
N VAL A 81 1.70 -0.54 -4.57
CA VAL A 81 0.88 -0.91 -5.72
C VAL A 81 0.98 -2.40 -5.97
N CYS A 82 -0.16 -3.06 -6.15
CA CYS A 82 -0.26 -4.45 -6.59
C CYS A 82 -0.80 -4.52 -8.01
N ARG A 83 -0.49 -5.61 -8.73
CA ARG A 83 -1.18 -5.92 -9.97
C ARG A 83 -2.65 -6.22 -9.67
N ARG A 84 -3.56 -5.56 -10.40
CA ARG A 84 -5.02 -5.67 -10.23
C ARG A 84 -5.59 -7.10 -10.38
N LYS A 85 -4.84 -8.03 -10.96
CA LYS A 85 -5.24 -9.44 -11.13
C LYS A 85 -4.98 -10.31 -9.88
N LEU A 86 -4.34 -9.76 -8.85
CA LEU A 86 -4.11 -10.48 -7.59
C LEU A 86 -5.36 -10.46 -6.72
N SER A 87 -5.57 -11.48 -5.91
CA SER A 87 -6.52 -11.42 -4.79
C SER A 87 -5.94 -10.58 -3.64
N GLN A 88 -6.80 -10.10 -2.73
CA GLN A 88 -6.35 -9.30 -1.57
C GLN A 88 -5.26 -10.00 -0.74
N PRO A 89 -5.37 -11.31 -0.39
CA PRO A 89 -4.31 -11.99 0.36
C PRO A 89 -3.00 -12.10 -0.43
N ASN A 90 -3.07 -12.27 -1.75
CA ASN A 90 -1.88 -12.33 -2.58
C ASN A 90 -1.21 -10.96 -2.75
N CYS A 91 -2.00 -9.88 -2.79
CA CYS A 91 -1.47 -8.53 -2.73
C CYS A 91 -0.79 -8.25 -1.39
N TYR A 92 -1.45 -8.61 -0.27
CA TYR A 92 -0.89 -8.51 1.07
C TYR A 92 0.45 -9.23 1.20
N ASN A 93 0.52 -10.49 0.75
CA ASN A 93 1.76 -11.25 0.78
C ASN A 93 2.84 -10.59 -0.08
N CYS A 94 2.49 -10.04 -1.25
CA CYS A 94 3.46 -9.36 -2.11
C CYS A 94 4.01 -8.10 -1.45
N THR A 95 3.15 -7.24 -0.90
CA THR A 95 3.60 -6.02 -0.21
C THR A 95 4.41 -6.37 1.04
N HIS A 96 4.03 -7.42 1.78
CA HIS A 96 4.82 -7.91 2.90
C HIS A 96 6.21 -8.41 2.48
N LEU A 97 6.33 -9.12 1.35
CA LEU A 97 7.63 -9.50 0.79
C LEU A 97 8.44 -8.29 0.34
N ALA A 98 7.80 -7.27 -0.23
CA ALA A 98 8.47 -6.03 -0.60
C ALA A 98 9.01 -5.31 0.64
N LEU A 99 8.25 -5.28 1.74
CA LEU A 99 8.71 -4.78 3.04
C LEU A 99 9.94 -5.55 3.53
N GLN A 100 9.89 -6.89 3.54
CA GLN A 100 11.03 -7.72 3.95
C GLN A 100 12.27 -7.49 3.05
N THR A 101 12.07 -7.22 1.77
CA THR A 101 13.15 -6.92 0.84
C THR A 101 13.78 -5.57 1.17
N ILE A 102 12.97 -4.54 1.42
CA ILE A 102 13.43 -3.22 1.86
C ILE A 102 14.23 -3.34 3.15
N THR A 103 13.71 -4.00 4.19
CA THR A 103 14.39 -4.06 5.48
C THR A 103 15.70 -4.85 5.44
N ARG A 104 15.82 -5.85 4.55
CA ARG A 104 17.04 -6.65 4.41
C ARG A 104 18.09 -6.01 3.51
N GLN A 105 17.68 -5.41 2.39
CA GLN A 105 18.60 -4.93 1.37
C GLN A 105 18.83 -3.40 1.42
N CYS A 106 17.90 -2.64 1.98
CA CYS A 106 18.01 -1.19 2.22
C CYS A 106 17.94 -0.86 3.72
N PRO A 107 18.82 -1.42 4.58
CA PRO A 107 18.75 -1.14 6.00
C PRO A 107 18.93 0.37 6.24
N ASN A 108 17.98 0.96 6.94
CA ASN A 108 18.02 2.35 7.38
C ASN A 108 18.15 3.39 6.25
N ALA A 109 17.82 3.07 5.00
CA ALA A 109 17.88 4.04 3.92
C ALA A 109 16.80 5.12 4.08
N VAL A 110 17.12 6.39 3.83
CA VAL A 110 16.13 7.50 3.85
C VAL A 110 15.06 7.39 2.76
N GLY A 111 15.24 6.49 1.80
CA GLY A 111 14.21 6.12 0.85
C GLY A 111 14.62 4.92 0.05
N ALA A 112 13.64 4.12 -0.34
CA ALA A 112 13.86 2.93 -1.15
C ALA A 112 12.65 2.67 -2.05
N ARG A 113 12.90 2.01 -3.17
CA ARG A 113 11.88 1.45 -4.05
C ARG A 113 12.22 0.00 -4.37
N VAL A 114 11.25 -0.88 -4.19
CA VAL A 114 11.34 -2.28 -4.59
C VAL A 114 10.22 -2.57 -5.58
N GLN A 115 10.58 -3.14 -6.72
CA GLN A 115 9.67 -3.69 -7.72
C GLN A 115 9.80 -5.21 -7.70
N LEU A 116 8.74 -5.88 -7.28
CA LEU A 116 8.54 -7.31 -7.48
C LEU A 116 7.72 -7.54 -8.75
N VAL A 117 7.68 -8.78 -9.23
CA VAL A 117 6.88 -9.14 -10.41
C VAL A 117 5.37 -8.87 -10.22
N ALA A 118 4.90 -8.92 -8.97
CA ALA A 118 3.48 -8.82 -8.62
C ALA A 118 3.09 -7.49 -7.95
N CYS A 119 4.03 -6.73 -7.40
CA CYS A 119 3.77 -5.46 -6.71
C CYS A 119 5.00 -4.55 -6.68
N ARG A 120 4.78 -3.29 -6.29
CA ARG A 120 5.81 -2.28 -6.06
C ARG A 120 5.58 -1.64 -4.70
N MET A 121 6.64 -1.36 -3.97
CA MET A 121 6.61 -0.60 -2.73
C MET A 121 7.70 0.47 -2.78
N SER A 122 7.38 1.68 -2.35
CA SER A 122 8.34 2.77 -2.27
C SER A 122 8.06 3.69 -1.09
N PHE A 123 9.13 4.19 -0.48
CA PHE A 123 9.06 5.29 0.46
C PHE A 123 10.22 6.26 0.25
N ASP A 124 10.00 7.54 0.58
CA ASP A 124 11.03 8.58 0.54
C ASP A 124 10.59 9.78 1.41
N TYR A 125 11.55 10.60 1.83
CA TYR A 125 11.28 11.91 2.43
C TYR A 125 11.28 13.04 1.38
N HIS A 126 11.84 12.79 0.19
CA HIS A 126 11.92 13.78 -0.88
C HIS A 126 10.57 14.00 -1.58
N GLY A 127 10.35 15.25 -2.00
CA GLY A 127 9.17 15.70 -2.77
C GLY A 127 8.95 15.00 -4.13
N ALA A 128 9.83 14.09 -4.55
CA ALA A 128 9.59 13.26 -5.72
C ALA A 128 8.26 12.49 -5.60
N MET A 129 7.93 11.96 -4.41
CA MET A 129 6.63 11.33 -4.17
C MET A 129 5.50 12.33 -3.89
N LYS A 130 5.77 13.58 -3.47
CA LYS A 130 4.74 14.64 -3.39
C LYS A 130 4.10 14.89 -4.75
N ASN A 131 4.90 14.93 -5.82
CA ASN A 131 4.39 15.16 -7.17
C ASN A 131 3.50 14.00 -7.66
N ASP A 132 3.87 12.76 -7.35
CA ASP A 132 3.07 11.58 -7.70
C ASP A 132 1.77 11.51 -6.88
N LEU A 133 1.83 11.85 -5.58
CA LEU A 133 0.65 11.98 -4.73
C LEU A 133 -0.30 13.06 -5.24
N LYS A 134 0.23 14.23 -5.61
CA LYS A 134 -0.56 15.34 -6.15
C LYS A 134 -1.20 14.96 -7.48
N LYS A 135 -0.47 14.31 -8.40
CA LYS A 135 -1.03 13.79 -9.66
C LYS A 135 -2.10 12.73 -9.42
N ALA A 136 -1.90 11.83 -8.46
CA ALA A 136 -2.91 10.85 -8.09
C ALA A 136 -4.17 11.53 -7.55
N TYR A 137 -4.04 12.53 -6.67
CA TYR A 137 -5.14 13.31 -6.14
C TYR A 137 -5.89 14.11 -7.22
N ASP A 138 -5.16 14.80 -8.10
CA ASP A 138 -5.76 15.59 -9.17
C ASP A 138 -6.47 14.74 -10.24
N GLY A 139 -6.07 13.46 -10.38
CA GLY A 139 -6.72 12.47 -11.24
C GLY A 139 -7.91 11.75 -10.60
N LEU A 140 -8.18 11.95 -9.31
CA LEU A 140 -9.40 11.44 -8.68
C LEU A 140 -10.57 12.36 -9.04
N ASP A 141 -11.73 11.78 -9.31
CA ASP A 141 -12.96 12.53 -9.54
C ASP A 141 -13.30 13.32 -8.25
N LYS A 142 -13.04 14.63 -8.29
CA LYS A 142 -13.22 15.54 -7.16
C LYS A 142 -14.69 15.60 -6.72
N ASP A 143 -15.65 15.32 -7.61
CA ASP A 143 -17.07 15.23 -7.28
C ASP A 143 -17.43 13.92 -6.57
N PHE A 144 -16.76 12.81 -6.92
CA PHE A 144 -16.86 11.54 -6.18
C PHE A 144 -16.28 11.70 -4.77
N ILE A 145 -15.08 12.30 -4.62
CA ILE A 145 -14.49 12.59 -3.30
C ILE A 145 -15.42 13.49 -2.49
N ARG A 146 -15.95 14.57 -3.09
CA ARG A 146 -16.86 15.51 -2.40
C ARG A 146 -18.15 14.81 -1.94
N LYS A 147 -18.72 13.89 -2.73
CA LYS A 147 -19.91 13.11 -2.36
C LYS A 147 -19.62 12.00 -1.34
N THR A 148 -18.48 11.33 -1.45
CA THR A 148 -18.07 10.26 -0.52
C THR A 148 -17.60 10.81 0.84
N LEU A 149 -16.93 11.96 0.89
CA LEU A 149 -16.62 12.67 2.14
C LEU A 149 -17.89 13.18 2.83
N VAL A 150 -18.90 13.64 2.06
CA VAL A 150 -20.20 14.05 2.61
C VAL A 150 -21.02 12.84 3.09
N ALA A 151 -20.88 11.68 2.45
CA ALA A 151 -21.50 10.42 2.92
C ALA A 151 -20.78 9.82 4.14
N CYS A 152 -19.46 10.04 4.27
CA CYS A 152 -18.70 9.79 5.49
C CYS A 152 -18.83 10.96 6.47
N LYS A 153 -20.06 11.34 6.83
CA LYS A 153 -20.29 12.25 7.96
C LYS A 153 -20.01 11.48 9.26
N PHE A 154 -18.73 11.31 9.57
CA PHE A 154 -18.30 10.84 10.88
C PHE A 154 -18.69 11.90 11.91
N PRO A 155 -19.37 11.56 13.01
CA PRO A 155 -19.59 12.50 14.09
C PRO A 155 -18.23 12.82 14.72
N GLY A 156 -17.66 13.98 14.39
CA GLY A 156 -16.46 14.53 15.04
C GLY A 156 -15.23 14.81 14.17
N ILE A 157 -15.27 14.61 12.85
CA ILE A 157 -14.15 15.00 11.96
C ILE A 157 -14.36 16.43 11.46
N TRP A 158 -13.47 17.35 11.83
CA TRP A 158 -13.34 18.66 11.19
C TRP A 158 -12.13 18.62 10.25
N ILE A 159 -12.38 18.83 8.95
CA ILE A 159 -11.32 19.01 7.94
C ILE A 159 -11.05 20.51 7.89
N GLU A 160 -9.98 20.95 8.54
CA GLU A 160 -9.55 22.35 8.46
C GLU A 160 -8.60 22.49 7.27
N THR A 161 -9.07 23.12 6.20
CA THR A 161 -8.24 23.46 5.05
C THR A 161 -7.64 24.84 5.30
N ASP A 162 -6.36 24.92 5.61
CA ASP A 162 -5.63 26.19 5.64
C ASP A 162 -5.27 26.63 4.20
N HIS A 163 -5.04 27.94 4.03
CA HIS A 163 -4.85 28.66 2.76
C HIS A 163 -3.65 28.18 1.90
N GLU A 164 -2.85 27.25 2.42
CA GLU A 164 -1.68 26.63 1.76
C GLU A 164 -1.86 25.13 1.37
N MET A 165 -3.07 24.56 1.41
CA MET A 165 -3.33 23.19 0.93
C MET A 165 -2.53 22.06 1.64
N HIS A 166 -2.18 22.22 2.91
CA HIS A 166 -1.62 21.12 3.71
C HIS A 166 -2.74 20.21 4.24
N ILE A 167 -2.91 19.02 3.65
CA ILE A 167 -3.85 18.00 4.17
C ILE A 167 -3.16 17.25 5.32
N ARG A 168 -3.56 17.51 6.58
CA ARG A 168 -3.21 16.64 7.71
C ARG A 168 -4.19 15.46 7.74
N PHE A 169 -3.73 14.25 7.46
CA PHE A 169 -4.51 13.04 7.68
C PHE A 169 -4.27 12.56 9.11
N VAL A 170 -5.27 12.72 9.99
CA VAL A 170 -5.29 12.00 11.27
C VAL A 170 -6.06 10.70 11.04
N HIS A 171 -5.33 9.58 11.05
CA HIS A 171 -5.93 8.24 10.92
C HIS A 171 -6.76 7.93 12.18
N TYR A 172 -8.00 7.48 12.01
CA TYR A 172 -8.69 6.71 13.04
C TYR A 172 -9.32 5.46 12.43
N LYS A 173 -9.10 4.33 13.10
CA LYS A 173 -9.59 2.99 12.73
C LYS A 173 -11.12 2.99 12.59
N GLY A 174 -11.64 3.10 11.37
CA GLY A 174 -13.07 3.00 11.09
C GLY A 174 -13.31 2.25 9.79
N GLN A 175 -13.87 1.04 9.88
CA GLN A 175 -14.24 0.23 8.71
C GLN A 175 -15.36 0.93 7.92
N CYS A 176 -15.10 1.32 6.67
CA CYS A 176 -16.15 1.75 5.74
C CYS A 176 -16.94 0.54 5.22
N ARG A 177 -18.21 0.39 5.63
CA ARG A 177 -19.16 -0.52 4.96
C ARG A 177 -19.84 0.19 3.79
N ARG A 178 -20.01 -0.55 2.69
CA ARG A 178 -20.81 -0.17 1.52
C ARG A 178 -22.29 -0.12 1.93
N MET A 179 -22.91 1.06 1.93
CA MET A 179 -24.38 1.15 2.00
C MET A 179 -24.93 0.89 0.59
N SER A 180 -25.80 -0.10 0.50
CA SER A 180 -26.61 -0.46 -0.66
C SER A 180 -27.55 0.66 -1.08
#